data_AF-A0A9E5NJ54-F1
#
_entry.id   AF-A0A9E5NJ54-F1
#
_cell.length_a   1.000
_cell.length_b   1.000
_cell.length_c   1.000
_cell.angle_alpha   90.00
_cell.angle_beta   90.00
_cell.angle_gamma   90.00
#
_symmetry.space_group_name_H-M   'P 1'
#
loop_
_entity.id
_entity.type
_entity.pdbx_description
1 polymer ?
#
loop_
_entity_poly.entity_id
_entity_poly.type
_entity_poly.pdbx_seq_one_letter_code
_entity_poly.pdbx_strand_id
1 'polypeptide(L)'
;ELHDDAVKINQSGPALDSYLRLYERFSATLLLPLRFVASGDEVTRLLDEPWEGGSDQLECVLSSNYCLPDATLGLDLEEVRSYFDRFGLPVAEMVVRGYISGEHVDPAQVAAAVAEKL
;
A
#
# COMPACT_ATOMS: atom_id res chain seq x y z
N GLU A 1 -8.26 8.98 -3.26
CA GLU A 1 -6.96 8.29 -3.05
C GLU A 1 -5.82 9.26 -2.71
N LEU A 2 -5.86 10.51 -3.18
CA LEU A 2 -5.07 11.59 -2.58
C LEU A 2 -5.98 12.34 -1.61
N HIS A 3 -5.62 12.40 -0.34
CA HIS A 3 -6.35 13.14 0.67
C HIS A 3 -5.51 14.36 1.04
N ASP A 4 -6.10 15.55 0.91
CA ASP A 4 -5.52 16.79 1.43
C ASP A 4 -4.04 17.01 1.01
N ASP A 5 -3.73 16.77 -0.27
CA ASP A 5 -2.42 16.88 -0.92
C ASP A 5 -1.30 15.96 -0.39
N ALA A 6 -1.57 15.15 0.64
CA ALA A 6 -0.63 14.16 1.17
C ALA A 6 -0.64 12.89 0.32
N VAL A 7 0.41 12.70 -0.49
CA VAL A 7 0.52 11.53 -1.38
C VAL A 7 1.24 10.39 -0.66
N LYS A 8 0.52 9.36 -0.21
CA LYS A 8 1.13 8.09 0.24
C LYS A 8 1.16 7.10 -0.92
N ILE A 9 2.34 6.74 -1.43
CA ILE A 9 2.48 5.82 -2.58
C ILE A 9 1.72 4.51 -2.37
N ASN A 10 1.80 3.95 -1.16
CA ASN A 10 1.09 2.72 -0.76
C ASN A 10 -0.43 2.90 -0.62
N GLN A 11 -0.96 4.10 -0.85
CA GLN A 11 -2.40 4.40 -0.91
C GLN A 11 -2.84 4.90 -2.29
N SER A 12 -1.93 4.92 -3.27
CA SER A 12 -2.27 5.19 -4.67
C SER A 12 -3.17 4.10 -5.26
N GLY A 13 -3.93 4.43 -6.30
CA GLY A 13 -4.83 3.49 -6.98
C GLY A 13 -4.15 2.19 -7.42
N PRO A 14 -2.99 2.23 -8.11
CA PRO A 14 -2.21 1.04 -8.41
C PRO A 14 -1.90 0.15 -7.20
N ALA A 15 -1.56 0.75 -6.05
CA ALA A 15 -1.27 -0.01 -4.83
C ALA A 15 -2.56 -0.64 -4.28
N LEU A 16 -3.63 0.14 -4.19
CA LEU A 16 -4.93 -0.34 -3.68
C LEU A 16 -5.54 -1.44 -4.57
N ASP A 17 -5.43 -1.32 -5.89
CA ASP A 17 -5.85 -2.35 -6.85
C ASP A 17 -5.03 -3.63 -6.69
N SER A 18 -3.72 -3.49 -6.43
CA SER A 18 -2.85 -4.63 -6.15
C SER A 18 -3.25 -5.34 -4.85
N TYR A 19 -3.59 -4.60 -3.80
CA TYR A 19 -4.09 -5.19 -2.54
C TYR A 19 -5.39 -5.97 -2.74
N LEU A 20 -6.34 -5.42 -3.51
CA LEU A 20 -7.57 -6.14 -3.86
C LEU A 20 -7.26 -7.45 -4.59
N ARG A 21 -6.41 -7.40 -5.62
CA ARG A 21 -5.97 -8.59 -6.37
C ARG A 21 -5.32 -9.64 -5.48
N LEU A 22 -4.54 -9.24 -4.47
CA LEU A 22 -3.93 -10.17 -3.53
C LEU A 22 -5.00 -10.88 -2.69
N TYR A 23 -5.94 -10.12 -2.10
CA TYR A 23 -7.00 -10.67 -1.25
C TYR A 23 -7.91 -11.64 -2.02
N GLU A 24 -8.24 -11.32 -3.27
CA GLU A 24 -9.00 -12.20 -4.16
C GLU A 24 -8.33 -13.58 -4.34
N ARG A 25 -6.99 -13.64 -4.45
CA ARG A 25 -6.24 -14.91 -4.58
C ARG A 25 -6.42 -15.84 -3.37
N PHE A 26 -6.78 -15.27 -2.22
CA PHE A 26 -7.01 -16.01 -0.97
C PHE A 26 -8.49 -16.10 -0.61
N SER A 27 -9.40 -15.80 -1.56
CA SER A 27 -10.85 -15.79 -1.31
C SER A 27 -11.25 -14.89 -0.13
N ALA A 28 -10.48 -13.83 0.10
CA ALA A 28 -10.72 -12.83 1.13
C ALA A 28 -11.23 -11.53 0.50
N THR A 29 -11.96 -10.74 1.28
CA THR A 29 -12.46 -9.43 0.84
C THR A 29 -11.75 -8.33 1.61
N LEU A 30 -11.09 -7.43 0.89
CA LEU A 30 -10.54 -6.20 1.45
C LEU A 30 -11.54 -5.07 1.21
N LEU A 31 -12.02 -4.46 2.30
CA LEU A 31 -12.84 -3.26 2.24
C LEU A 31 -11.93 -2.04 2.24
N LEU A 32 -12.17 -1.11 1.31
CA LEU A 32 -11.46 0.17 1.21
C LEU A 32 -12.43 1.35 1.30
N PRO A 33 -13.06 1.61 2.46
CA PRO A 33 -14.14 2.61 2.59
C PRO A 33 -13.69 4.04 2.24
N LEU A 34 -12.41 4.33 2.42
CA LEU A 34 -11.84 5.66 2.20
C LEU A 34 -11.28 5.88 0.80
N ARG A 35 -11.27 4.85 -0.07
CA ARG A 35 -10.59 4.91 -1.38
C ARG A 35 -10.98 6.12 -2.22
N PHE A 36 -12.28 6.40 -2.29
CA PHE A 36 -12.84 7.47 -3.11
C PHE A 36 -13.22 8.73 -2.33
N VAL A 37 -12.89 8.77 -1.03
CA VAL A 37 -13.03 9.97 -0.21
C VAL A 37 -11.94 10.95 -0.63
N ALA A 38 -12.28 12.23 -0.84
CA ALA A 38 -11.34 13.23 -1.36
C ALA A 38 -10.80 14.18 -0.28
N SER A 39 -11.49 14.31 0.86
CA SER A 39 -11.09 15.23 1.92
C SER A 39 -11.30 14.66 3.33
N GLY A 40 -10.47 15.12 4.28
CA GLY A 40 -10.65 14.81 5.69
C GLY A 40 -11.98 15.30 6.27
N ASP A 41 -12.58 16.34 5.70
CA ASP A 41 -13.91 16.83 6.07
C ASP A 41 -15.02 15.79 5.81
N GLU A 42 -14.87 14.99 4.76
CA GLU A 42 -15.79 13.90 4.48
C GLU A 42 -15.61 12.73 5.46
N VAL A 43 -14.36 12.45 5.86
CA VAL A 43 -14.07 11.47 6.92
C VAL A 43 -14.67 11.92 8.26
N THR A 44 -14.47 13.18 8.64
CA THR A 44 -15.03 13.80 9.85
C THR A 44 -16.56 13.69 9.86
N ARG A 45 -17.21 13.98 8.73
CA ARG A 45 -18.67 13.82 8.58
C ARG A 45 -19.15 12.38 8.71
N LEU A 46 -18.37 11.40 8.24
CA LEU A 46 -18.72 9.98 8.35
C LEU A 46 -18.57 9.47 9.79
N LEU A 47 -17.61 9.99 10.55
CA LEU A 47 -17.33 9.57 11.92
C LEU A 47 -18.17 10.32 12.98
N ASP A 48 -18.73 11.48 12.63
CA ASP A 48 -19.45 12.38 13.55
C ASP A 48 -18.58 12.86 14.73
N GLU A 49 -17.25 12.92 14.53
CA GLU A 49 -16.26 13.40 15.48
C GLU A 49 -15.07 14.05 14.75
N PRO A 50 -14.33 14.98 15.40
CA PRO A 50 -13.11 15.55 14.82
C PRO A 50 -12.07 14.47 14.51
N TRP A 51 -11.59 14.41 13.27
CA TRP A 51 -10.54 13.48 12.86
C TRP A 51 -9.21 14.23 12.61
N GLU A 52 -8.29 14.12 13.56
CA GLU A 52 -6.91 14.62 13.42
C GLU A 52 -6.04 13.52 12.78
N GLY A 53 -6.14 13.36 11.45
CA GLY A 53 -5.44 12.31 10.72
C GLY A 53 -3.95 12.21 11.08
N GLY A 54 -3.49 11.00 11.45
CA GLY A 54 -2.07 10.69 11.63
C GLY A 54 -1.49 10.91 13.04
N SER A 55 -2.23 11.48 14.00
CA SER A 55 -1.71 11.78 15.36
C SER A 55 -1.24 10.55 16.15
N ASP A 56 -1.81 9.37 15.88
CA ASP A 56 -1.54 8.12 16.61
C ASP A 56 -0.92 7.01 15.73
N GLN A 57 -0.53 7.31 14.48
CA GLN A 57 0.10 6.33 13.61
C GLN A 57 1.63 6.47 13.64
N LEU A 58 2.33 5.33 13.60
CA LEU A 58 3.78 5.34 13.36
C LEU A 58 4.04 6.02 12.01
N GLU A 59 4.72 7.17 12.04
CA GLU A 59 5.16 7.82 10.83
C GLU A 59 6.08 6.88 10.05
N CYS A 60 5.82 6.73 8.76
CA CYS A 60 6.69 5.93 7.91
C CYS A 60 8.05 6.62 7.85
N VAL A 61 9.11 5.95 8.30
CA VAL A 61 10.51 6.43 8.20
C VAL A 61 10.95 6.68 6.76
N LEU A 62 10.16 6.25 5.77
CA LEU A 62 10.37 6.46 4.34
C LEU A 62 9.36 7.45 3.73
N SER A 63 8.59 8.16 4.56
CA SER A 63 7.67 9.20 4.08
C SER A 63 8.45 10.25 3.28
N SER A 64 7.86 10.72 2.19
CA SER A 64 8.44 11.75 1.31
C SER A 64 9.75 11.39 0.58
N ASN A 65 10.23 10.14 0.64
CA ASN A 65 11.41 9.70 -0.14
C ASN A 65 11.21 9.74 -1.68
N TYR A 66 9.98 9.98 -2.12
CA TYR A 66 9.56 10.14 -3.52
C TYR A 66 9.33 11.60 -3.91
N CYS A 67 9.56 12.53 -2.98
CA CYS A 67 9.56 13.96 -3.30
C CYS A 67 10.91 14.32 -3.93
N LEU A 68 10.87 15.02 -5.05
CA LEU A 68 12.04 15.62 -5.68
C LEU A 68 12.54 16.81 -4.86
N PRO A 69 13.78 17.30 -5.11
CA PRO A 69 14.36 18.43 -4.36
C PRO A 69 13.55 19.73 -4.41
N ASP A 70 12.69 19.89 -5.41
CA ASP A 70 11.76 21.02 -5.58
C ASP A 70 10.39 20.79 -4.92
N ALA A 71 10.28 19.74 -4.08
CA ALA A 71 9.05 19.27 -3.44
C ALA A 71 7.97 18.77 -4.41
N THR A 72 8.29 18.61 -5.69
CA THR A 72 7.37 17.94 -6.63
C THR A 72 7.40 16.43 -6.43
N LEU A 73 6.32 15.77 -6.82
CA LEU A 73 6.19 14.33 -6.67
C LEU A 73 6.88 13.62 -7.84
N GLY A 74 7.95 12.88 -7.57
CA GLY A 74 8.64 12.04 -8.56
C GLY A 74 7.98 10.67 -8.73
N LEU A 75 6.65 10.61 -8.74
CA LEU A 75 5.91 9.33 -8.77
C LEU A 75 5.44 9.00 -10.18
N ASP A 76 5.94 7.89 -10.73
CA ASP A 76 5.34 7.25 -11.89
C ASP A 76 4.39 6.13 -11.43
N LEU A 77 3.10 6.29 -11.71
CA LEU A 77 2.10 5.26 -11.37
C LEU A 77 2.32 3.96 -12.14
N GLU A 78 2.96 4.00 -13.31
CA GLU A 78 3.34 2.80 -14.07
C GLU A 78 4.46 2.03 -13.35
N GLU A 79 5.43 2.73 -12.77
CA GLU A 79 6.48 2.13 -11.96
C GLU A 79 5.91 1.49 -10.69
N VAL A 80 4.92 2.12 -10.05
CA VAL A 80 4.21 1.53 -8.90
C VAL A 80 3.50 0.23 -9.31
N ARG A 81 2.78 0.22 -10.45
CA ARG A 81 2.15 -1.00 -10.97
C ARG A 81 3.19 -2.09 -11.23
N SER A 82 4.26 -1.74 -11.93
CA SER A 82 5.36 -2.65 -12.27
C SER A 82 6.01 -3.25 -11.02
N TYR A 83 6.24 -2.44 -9.99
CA TYR A 83 6.74 -2.90 -8.70
C TYR A 83 5.81 -3.96 -8.08
N PHE A 84 4.50 -3.72 -8.03
CA PHE A 84 3.56 -4.70 -7.48
C PHE A 84 3.48 -5.97 -8.32
N ASP A 85 3.39 -5.85 -9.64
CA ASP A 85 3.25 -7.01 -10.53
C ASP A 85 4.50 -7.90 -10.53
N ARG A 86 5.69 -7.30 -10.51
CA ARG A 86 6.95 -8.02 -10.63
C ARG A 86 7.52 -8.47 -9.28
N PHE A 87 7.26 -7.71 -8.21
CA PHE A 87 7.88 -7.94 -6.90
C PHE A 87 6.89 -8.03 -5.75
N GLY A 88 6.12 -6.97 -5.50
CA GLY A 88 5.29 -6.84 -4.30
C GLY A 88 4.27 -7.98 -4.14
N LEU A 89 3.50 -8.27 -5.19
CA LEU A 89 2.50 -9.34 -5.18
C LEU A 89 3.11 -10.74 -5.14
N PRO A 90 4.12 -11.08 -5.97
CA PRO A 90 4.81 -12.38 -5.86
C PRO A 90 5.33 -12.67 -4.46
N VAL A 91 6.01 -11.71 -3.83
CA VAL A 91 6.53 -11.87 -2.46
C VAL A 91 5.39 -12.09 -1.47
N ALA A 92 4.39 -11.22 -1.48
CA ALA A 92 3.27 -11.30 -0.54
C ALA A 92 2.50 -12.61 -0.68
N GLU A 93 2.25 -13.07 -1.90
CA GLU A 93 1.55 -14.33 -2.13
C GLU A 93 2.35 -15.53 -1.59
N MET A 94 3.65 -15.60 -1.87
CA MET A 94 4.50 -16.69 -1.38
C MET A 94 4.53 -16.74 0.14
N VAL A 95 4.65 -15.58 0.79
CA VAL A 95 4.65 -15.48 2.26
C VAL A 95 3.32 -15.93 2.85
N VAL A 96 2.20 -15.42 2.35
CA VAL A 96 0.88 -15.77 2.87
C VAL A 96 0.58 -17.24 2.64
N ARG A 97 0.93 -17.82 1.49
CA ARG A 97 0.77 -19.26 1.22
C ARG A 97 1.55 -20.11 2.22
N GLY A 98 2.81 -19.78 2.50
CA GLY A 98 3.59 -20.54 3.46
C GLY A 98 3.00 -20.45 4.88
N TYR A 99 2.53 -19.27 5.30
CA TYR A 99 1.83 -19.13 6.58
C TYR A 99 0.56 -19.98 6.67
N ILE A 100 -0.27 -20.01 5.63
CA ILE A 100 -1.48 -20.85 5.58
C ILE A 100 -1.12 -22.34 5.63
N SER A 101 -0.02 -22.74 5.00
CA SER A 101 0.48 -24.13 5.01
C SER A 101 1.16 -24.54 6.31
N GLY A 102 1.32 -23.62 7.28
CA GLY A 102 2.04 -23.87 8.54
C GLY A 102 3.57 -23.90 8.40
N GLU A 103 4.10 -23.43 7.28
CA GLU A 103 5.54 -23.30 7.06
C GLU A 103 6.09 -22.08 7.80
N HIS A 104 7.31 -22.20 8.31
CA HIS A 104 8.05 -21.05 8.82
C HIS A 104 8.68 -20.28 7.65
N VAL A 105 8.02 -19.22 7.20
CA VAL A 105 8.52 -18.34 6.14
C VAL A 105 9.21 -17.12 6.73
N ASP A 106 10.43 -16.85 6.27
CA ASP A 106 11.12 -15.57 6.46
C ASP A 106 10.80 -14.65 5.26
N PRO A 107 10.00 -13.57 5.46
CA PRO A 107 9.64 -12.66 4.37
C PRO A 107 10.84 -11.99 3.71
N ALA A 108 11.93 -11.75 4.44
CA ALA A 108 13.12 -11.12 3.89
C ALA A 108 13.85 -12.05 2.90
N GLN A 109 13.90 -13.35 3.21
CA GLN A 109 14.49 -14.35 2.30
C GLN A 109 13.64 -14.53 1.05
N VAL A 110 12.31 -14.57 1.18
CA VAL A 110 11.40 -14.62 0.02
C VAL A 110 11.57 -13.38 -0.85
N ALA A 111 11.63 -12.19 -0.24
CA ALA A 111 11.87 -10.94 -0.94
C ALA A 111 13.19 -10.97 -1.72
N ALA A 112 14.30 -11.38 -1.08
CA ALA A 112 15.58 -11.50 -1.75
C ALA A 112 15.52 -12.46 -2.96
N ALA A 113 14.92 -13.64 -2.80
CA ALA A 113 14.81 -14.64 -3.86
C ALA A 113 13.93 -14.20 -5.05
N VAL A 114 12.94 -13.34 -4.83
CA VAL A 114 12.15 -12.73 -5.91
C VAL A 114 12.96 -11.62 -6.59
N ALA A 115 13.64 -10.77 -5.81
CA ALA A 115 14.46 -9.68 -6.33
C ALA A 115 15.59 -10.16 -7.27
N GLU A 116 16.21 -11.31 -6.97
CA GLU A 116 17.25 -11.92 -7.81
C GLU A 116 16.79 -12.29 -9.23
N LYS A 117 15.47 -12.31 -9.47
CA LYS A 117 14.87 -12.71 -10.76
C LYS A 117 14.35 -11.52 -11.58
N LEU A 118 14.50 -10.29 -11.08
CA LEU A 118 14.05 -9.05 -11.72
C LEU A 118 15.08 -8.47 -12.67
#